data_AF-A0A2V7V4N4-F1
#
_entry.id   AF-A0A2V7V4N4-F1
#
_cell.length_a   1.000
_cell.length_b   1.000
_cell.length_c   1.000
_cell.angle_alpha   90.00
_cell.angle_beta   90.00
_cell.angle_gamma   90.00
#
_symmetry.space_group_name_H-M   'P 1'
#
loop_
_entity.id
_entity.type
_entity.pdbx_description
1 polymer ?
#
loop_
_entity_poly.entity_id
_entity_poly.type
_entity_poly.pdbx_seq_one_letter_code
_entity_poly.pdbx_strand_id
1 'polypeptide(L)'
;MRDGPLRRAAKRVALGAFTFDLAVERTSRRGRGERPYVLAGDCRRCARCCEAPAIQVGPLVWHSPSLRRWFLWWQEAVNGFVLTEARPGTRTFVFRCTHFDPATRACDSYSSRPGMCRDYPRLQLWQASPEFLPGCGYRAVAPGAARLRVLLDGRPMTAEQRARLDRGLHLEE
;
A
#
# COMPACT_ATOMS: atom_id res chain seq x y z
N MET A 1 11.33 20.40 4.23
CA MET A 1 10.83 19.31 5.10
C MET A 1 10.35 19.93 6.40
N ARG A 2 9.08 19.74 6.79
CA ARG A 2 8.49 20.34 8.00
C ARG A 2 8.74 19.53 9.29
N ASP A 3 9.31 18.33 9.18
CA ASP A 3 9.60 17.51 10.36
C ASP A 3 10.90 17.98 11.04
N GLY A 4 10.78 18.43 12.30
CA GLY A 4 11.94 18.68 13.16
C GLY A 4 12.75 17.41 13.49
N PRO A 5 13.97 17.55 14.03
CA PRO A 5 14.89 16.44 14.23
C PRO A 5 14.32 15.31 15.12
N LEU A 6 13.61 15.67 16.19
CA LEU A 6 12.98 14.70 17.11
C LEU A 6 11.92 13.85 16.40
N ARG A 7 11.03 14.48 15.63
CA ARG A 7 9.99 13.76 14.86
C ARG A 7 10.61 12.85 13.81
N ARG A 8 11.70 13.29 13.16
CA ARG A 8 12.44 12.44 12.20
C ARG A 8 13.05 11.22 12.88
N ALA A 9 13.61 11.37 14.08
CA ALA A 9 14.14 10.25 14.85
C ALA A 9 13.03 9.25 15.23
N ALA A 10 11.91 9.74 15.78
CA ALA A 10 10.76 8.90 16.12
C ALA A 10 10.22 8.14 14.89
N LYS A 11 10.04 8.84 13.75
CA LYS A 11 9.62 8.23 12.48
C LYS A 11 10.61 7.18 11.96
N ARG A 12 11.91 7.34 12.20
CA ARG A 12 12.94 6.35 11.82
C ARG A 12 12.88 5.10 12.69
N VAL A 13 12.70 5.24 14.00
CA VAL A 13 12.51 4.09 14.90
C VAL A 13 11.24 3.33 14.52
N ALA A 14 10.13 4.05 14.35
CA ALA A 14 8.87 3.46 13.90
C ALA A 14 8.98 2.81 12.52
N LEU A 15 9.74 3.42 11.59
CA LEU A 15 10.04 2.80 10.30
C LEU A 15 10.81 1.49 10.49
N GLY A 16 11.85 1.48 11.33
CA GLY A 16 12.65 0.29 11.59
C GLY A 16 11.80 -0.88 12.09
N ALA A 17 10.97 -0.62 13.11
CA ALA A 17 10.03 -1.61 13.63
C ALA A 17 9.05 -2.11 12.54
N PHE A 18 8.47 -1.18 11.76
CA PHE A 18 7.56 -1.53 10.67
C PHE A 18 8.24 -2.35 9.57
N THR A 19 9.47 -2.00 9.19
CA THR A 19 10.23 -2.76 8.18
C THR A 19 10.62 -4.15 8.67
N PHE A 20 10.93 -4.28 9.95
CA PHE A 20 11.21 -5.57 10.57
C PHE A 20 9.98 -6.47 10.56
N ASP A 21 8.83 -5.94 11.00
CA ASP A 21 7.56 -6.67 11.00
C ASP A 21 7.17 -7.14 9.59
N LEU A 22 7.25 -6.25 8.59
CA LEU A 22 7.04 -6.63 7.19
C LEU A 22 8.03 -7.67 6.68
N ALA A 23 9.30 -7.61 7.09
CA ALA A 23 10.30 -8.59 6.69
C ALA A 23 9.96 -9.97 7.27
N VAL A 24 9.56 -10.03 8.53
CA VAL A 24 9.12 -11.27 9.20
C VAL A 24 7.88 -11.83 8.52
N GLU A 25 6.84 -11.01 8.29
CA GLU A 25 5.60 -11.45 7.64
C GLU A 25 5.88 -11.99 6.23
N ARG A 26 6.61 -11.23 5.40
CA ARG A 26 6.94 -11.63 4.02
C ARG A 26 7.78 -12.88 3.96
N THR A 27 8.71 -13.06 4.90
CA THR A 27 9.55 -14.26 4.97
C THR A 27 8.71 -15.48 5.36
N SER A 28 7.81 -15.32 6.35
CA SER A 28 6.87 -16.36 6.77
C SER A 28 5.96 -16.79 5.61
N ARG A 29 5.36 -15.83 4.89
CA ARG A 29 4.52 -16.10 3.70
C ARG A 29 5.29 -16.86 2.60
N ARG A 30 6.53 -16.45 2.29
CA ARG A 30 7.39 -17.20 1.35
C ARG A 30 7.69 -18.61 1.83
N GLY A 31 7.93 -18.79 3.14
CA GLY A 31 8.12 -20.11 3.76
C GLY A 31 6.90 -21.02 3.60
N ARG A 32 5.69 -20.46 3.52
CA ARG A 32 4.44 -21.18 3.23
C ARG A 32 4.21 -21.43 1.72
N GLY A 33 5.13 -21.00 0.86
CA GLY A 33 5.04 -21.17 -0.59
C GLY A 33 4.27 -20.06 -1.32
N GLU A 34 3.82 -19.00 -0.64
CA GLU A 34 3.19 -17.86 -1.30
C GLU A 34 4.20 -17.15 -2.21
N ARG A 35 3.81 -16.95 -3.48
CA ARG A 35 4.59 -16.21 -4.47
C ARG A 35 3.88 -14.90 -4.78
N PRO A 36 4.37 -13.74 -4.28
CA PRO A 36 3.74 -12.47 -4.56
C PRO A 36 3.89 -12.11 -6.04
N TYR A 37 3.00 -11.25 -6.51
CA TYR A 37 3.14 -10.61 -7.81
C TYR A 37 4.41 -9.74 -7.85
N VAL A 38 4.95 -9.55 -9.05
CA VAL A 38 6.07 -8.64 -9.29
C VAL A 38 5.52 -7.22 -9.49
N LEU A 39 6.12 -6.25 -8.82
CA LEU A 39 5.78 -4.84 -9.04
C LEU A 39 6.45 -4.34 -10.32
N ALA A 40 5.66 -3.84 -11.25
CA ALA A 40 6.14 -3.15 -12.44
C ALA A 40 5.58 -1.72 -12.51
N GLY A 41 6.17 -0.91 -13.40
CA GLY A 41 5.82 0.51 -13.54
C GLY A 41 6.37 1.37 -12.41
N ASP A 42 5.91 2.63 -12.37
CA ASP A 42 6.49 3.67 -11.53
C ASP A 42 5.42 4.62 -10.96
N CYS A 43 5.77 5.29 -9.87
CA CYS A 43 4.90 6.31 -9.29
C CYS A 43 4.81 7.52 -10.22
N ARG A 44 3.65 7.70 -10.86
CA ARG A 44 3.33 8.88 -11.70
C ARG A 44 2.80 10.09 -10.93
N ARG A 45 3.00 10.11 -9.60
CA ARG A 45 2.49 11.18 -8.71
C ARG A 45 0.99 11.46 -8.88
N CYS A 46 0.17 10.41 -9.06
CA CYS A 46 -1.28 10.54 -9.14
C CYS A 46 -1.93 10.96 -7.80
N ALA A 47 -1.17 10.88 -6.70
CA ALA A 47 -1.53 11.32 -5.36
C ALA A 47 -2.73 10.63 -4.68
N ARG A 48 -3.39 9.66 -5.32
CA ARG A 48 -4.54 8.95 -4.74
C ARG A 48 -4.23 8.31 -3.38
N CYS A 49 -3.04 7.74 -3.21
CA CYS A 49 -2.62 7.16 -1.93
C CYS A 49 -2.30 8.21 -0.84
N CYS A 50 -2.15 9.48 -1.22
CA CYS A 50 -1.86 10.60 -0.32
C CYS A 50 -3.11 11.40 0.08
N GLU A 51 -4.15 11.40 -0.77
CA GLU A 51 -5.41 12.13 -0.56
C GLU A 51 -6.19 11.62 0.65
N ALA A 52 -6.34 10.30 0.76
CA ALA A 52 -7.10 9.65 1.83
C ALA A 52 -6.38 8.41 2.38
N PRO A 53 -5.27 8.56 3.13
CA PRO A 53 -4.62 7.44 3.78
C PRO A 53 -5.61 6.72 4.69
N ALA A 54 -5.74 5.41 4.50
CA ALA A 54 -6.63 4.57 5.30
C ALA A 54 -5.80 3.51 6.04
N ILE A 55 -6.07 3.35 7.34
CA ILE A 55 -5.39 2.37 8.18
C ILE A 55 -6.44 1.47 8.81
N GLN A 56 -6.43 0.20 8.41
CA GLN A 56 -7.17 -0.83 9.11
C GLN A 56 -6.43 -1.17 10.41
N VAL A 57 -7.16 -1.23 11.52
CA VAL A 57 -6.60 -1.57 12.83
C VAL A 57 -7.16 -2.89 13.36
N GLY A 58 -6.40 -3.52 14.25
CA GLY A 58 -6.86 -4.71 14.97
C GLY A 58 -8.03 -4.39 15.92
N PRO A 59 -8.80 -5.42 16.33
CA PRO A 59 -9.95 -5.24 17.22
C PRO A 59 -9.58 -4.58 18.55
N LEU A 60 -8.39 -4.88 19.08
CA LEU A 60 -7.92 -4.32 20.34
C LEU A 60 -7.82 -2.77 20.28
N VAL A 61 -7.21 -2.22 19.23
CA VAL A 61 -7.11 -0.77 19.03
C VAL A 61 -8.48 -0.18 18.69
N TRP A 62 -9.33 -0.89 17.95
CA TRP A 62 -10.64 -0.40 17.56
C TRP A 62 -11.61 -0.24 18.75
N HIS A 63 -11.68 -1.26 19.61
CA HIS A 63 -12.66 -1.32 20.69
C HIS A 63 -12.18 -0.66 21.99
N SER A 64 -10.86 -0.58 22.23
CA SER A 64 -10.32 0.07 23.43
C SER A 64 -10.21 1.60 23.24
N PRO A 65 -10.95 2.42 24.01
CA PRO A 65 -10.90 3.87 23.86
C PRO A 65 -9.50 4.47 24.10
N SER A 66 -8.76 3.90 25.06
CA SER A 66 -7.41 4.38 25.41
C SER A 66 -6.42 4.08 24.30
N LEU A 67 -6.41 2.85 23.78
CA LEU A 67 -5.50 2.46 22.68
C LEU A 67 -5.85 3.21 21.40
N ARG A 68 -7.14 3.37 21.10
CA ARG A 68 -7.62 4.19 19.99
C ARG A 68 -7.11 5.62 20.09
N ARG A 69 -7.25 6.25 21.27
CA ARG A 69 -6.80 7.63 21.50
C ARG A 69 -5.29 7.77 21.29
N TRP A 70 -4.50 6.86 21.86
CA TRP A 70 -3.05 6.85 21.67
C TRP A 70 -2.64 6.66 20.21
N PHE A 71 -3.31 5.72 19.51
CA PHE A 71 -3.09 5.50 18.09
C PHE A 71 -3.39 6.75 17.25
N LEU A 72 -4.56 7.35 17.43
CA LEU A 72 -4.96 8.56 16.69
C LEU A 72 -4.04 9.74 17.00
N TRP A 73 -3.69 9.94 18.27
CA TRP A 73 -2.73 10.97 18.68
C TRP A 73 -1.37 10.77 17.99
N TRP A 74 -0.86 9.54 17.94
CA TRP A 74 0.38 9.24 17.23
C TRP A 74 0.27 9.57 15.74
N GLN A 75 -0.81 9.14 15.09
CA GLN A 75 -1.04 9.42 13.67
C GLN A 75 -1.08 10.93 13.39
N GLU A 76 -1.74 11.71 14.22
CA GLU A 76 -1.84 13.15 14.05
C GLU A 76 -0.52 13.86 14.38
N ALA A 77 0.02 13.64 15.58
CA ALA A 77 1.18 14.39 16.09
C ALA A 77 2.50 14.00 15.40
N VAL A 78 2.66 12.73 15.03
CA VAL A 78 3.87 12.23 14.38
C VAL A 78 3.68 12.21 12.87
N ASN A 79 2.65 11.55 12.35
CA ASN A 79 2.51 11.32 10.91
C ASN A 79 1.78 12.44 10.16
N GLY A 80 1.14 13.38 10.86
CA GLY A 80 0.37 14.45 10.23
C GLY A 80 -0.95 13.94 9.63
N PHE A 81 -1.48 12.84 10.15
CA PHE A 81 -2.74 12.25 9.70
C PHE A 81 -3.87 12.65 10.63
N VAL A 82 -4.73 13.52 10.15
CA VAL A 82 -5.91 14.00 10.89
C VAL A 82 -7.09 13.11 10.54
N LEU A 83 -7.74 12.52 11.52
CA LEU A 83 -8.88 11.62 11.31
C LEU A 83 -10.03 12.37 10.63
N THR A 84 -10.58 11.80 9.56
CA THR A 84 -11.75 12.34 8.86
C THR A 84 -12.94 11.41 8.95
N GLU A 85 -12.71 10.09 8.94
CA GLU A 85 -13.77 9.09 8.91
C GLU A 85 -13.33 7.82 9.66
N ALA A 86 -14.26 7.19 10.37
CA ALA A 86 -14.07 5.88 10.95
C ALA A 86 -15.10 4.92 10.35
N ARG A 87 -14.65 3.80 9.79
CA ARG A 87 -15.48 2.79 9.12
C ARG A 87 -15.60 1.53 9.99
N PRO A 88 -16.74 1.32 10.68
CA PRO A 88 -16.91 0.19 11.60
C PRO A 88 -16.84 -1.17 10.91
N GLY A 89 -17.46 -1.30 9.73
CA GLY A 89 -17.52 -2.58 9.01
C GLY A 89 -16.16 -3.20 8.69
N THR A 90 -15.13 -2.35 8.48
CA THR A 90 -13.76 -2.80 8.19
C THR A 90 -12.76 -2.47 9.30
N ARG A 91 -13.19 -1.83 10.40
CA ARG A 91 -12.32 -1.29 11.46
C ARG A 91 -11.20 -0.41 10.90
N THR A 92 -11.57 0.49 10.00
CA THR A 92 -10.62 1.33 9.26
C THR A 92 -10.79 2.78 9.65
N PHE A 93 -9.69 3.46 9.93
CA PHE A 93 -9.64 4.91 10.07
C PHE A 93 -9.14 5.53 8.77
N VAL A 94 -9.84 6.53 8.27
CA VAL A 94 -9.47 7.32 7.10
C VAL A 94 -9.02 8.70 7.57
N PHE A 95 -7.93 9.18 6.98
CA PHE A 95 -7.27 10.40 7.40
C PHE A 95 -7.15 11.38 6.24
N ARG A 96 -7.00 12.66 6.59
CA ARG A 96 -6.41 13.69 5.75
C ARG A 96 -4.94 13.86 6.12
N CYS A 97 -4.06 13.86 5.12
CA CYS A 97 -2.63 14.10 5.32
C CYS A 97 -2.32 15.61 5.30
N THR A 98 -1.64 16.12 6.32
CA THR A 98 -1.20 17.53 6.37
C THR A 98 0.06 17.81 5.56
N HIS A 99 0.81 16.77 5.20
CA HIS A 99 2.03 16.86 4.38
C HIS A 99 1.75 16.83 2.87
N PHE A 100 0.53 16.47 2.48
CA PHE A 100 0.10 16.41 1.10
C PHE A 100 -0.39 17.79 0.64
N ASP A 101 0.18 18.29 -0.46
CA ASP A 101 -0.27 19.49 -1.14
C ASP A 101 -1.12 19.11 -2.36
N PRO A 102 -2.44 19.39 -2.36
CA PRO A 102 -3.33 19.05 -3.47
C PRO A 102 -3.03 19.85 -4.74
N ALA A 103 -2.45 21.06 -4.64
CA ALA A 103 -2.17 21.90 -5.79
C ALA A 103 -0.98 21.36 -6.60
N THR A 104 0.11 21.02 -5.92
CA THR A 104 1.33 20.48 -6.55
C THR A 104 1.34 18.95 -6.63
N ARG A 105 0.40 18.27 -5.97
CA ARG A 105 0.35 16.81 -5.79
C ARG A 105 1.61 16.23 -5.14
N ALA A 106 2.31 17.03 -4.33
CA ALA A 106 3.57 16.67 -3.71
C ALA A 106 3.41 16.38 -2.21
N CYS A 107 4.40 15.68 -1.64
CA CYS A 107 4.51 15.43 -0.21
C CYS A 107 5.75 16.12 0.34
N ASP A 108 5.57 17.03 1.30
CA ASP A 108 6.66 17.81 1.90
C ASP A 108 7.49 17.03 2.95
N SER A 109 7.03 15.81 3.29
CA SER A 109 7.62 14.86 4.24
C SER A 109 8.07 13.57 3.53
N TYR A 110 8.30 13.60 2.22
CA TYR A 110 8.57 12.39 1.42
C TYR A 110 9.73 11.53 1.97
N SER A 111 10.82 12.16 2.43
CA SER A 111 11.98 11.44 2.97
C SER A 111 11.73 10.80 4.34
N SER A 112 10.81 11.34 5.14
CA SER A 112 10.45 10.87 6.48
C SER A 112 9.10 10.13 6.52
N ARG A 113 8.40 10.00 5.39
CA ARG A 113 7.05 9.40 5.27
C ARG A 113 6.89 8.10 6.07
N PRO A 114 5.75 7.85 6.73
CA PRO A 114 5.57 6.65 7.54
C PRO A 114 5.68 5.36 6.71
N GLY A 115 5.92 4.24 7.40
CA GLY A 115 6.11 2.92 6.79
C GLY A 115 5.06 2.57 5.73
N MET A 116 3.77 2.74 6.06
CA MET A 116 2.67 2.48 5.13
C MET A 116 2.78 3.27 3.80
N CYS A 117 3.22 4.53 3.85
CA CYS A 117 3.39 5.38 2.66
C CYS A 117 4.63 5.01 1.86
N ARG A 118 5.61 4.35 2.48
CA ARG A 118 6.79 3.78 1.78
C ARG A 118 6.46 2.46 1.11
N ASP A 119 5.63 1.67 1.78
CA ASP A 119 5.39 0.31 1.37
C ASP A 119 4.38 0.20 0.24
N TYR A 120 3.37 1.08 0.16
CA TYR A 120 2.41 1.06 -0.95
C TYR A 120 3.09 1.15 -2.34
N PRO A 121 2.72 0.32 -3.33
CA PRO A 121 1.67 -0.71 -3.31
C PRO A 121 2.19 -2.16 -3.06
N ARG A 122 3.35 -2.33 -2.41
CA ARG A 122 4.01 -3.64 -2.26
C ARG A 122 3.22 -4.64 -1.43
N LEU A 123 2.46 -4.19 -0.43
CA LEU A 123 1.62 -5.08 0.36
C LEU A 123 0.50 -5.71 -0.50
N GLN A 124 -0.05 -4.97 -1.46
CA GLN A 124 -1.11 -5.44 -2.36
C GLN A 124 -0.65 -6.61 -3.25
N LEU A 125 0.65 -6.73 -3.53
CA LEU A 125 1.20 -7.83 -4.35
C LEU A 125 1.07 -9.21 -3.69
N TRP A 126 0.73 -9.26 -2.40
CA TRP A 126 0.47 -10.50 -1.66
C TRP A 126 -1.01 -10.91 -1.70
N GLN A 127 -1.87 -10.11 -2.32
CA GLN A 127 -3.27 -10.45 -2.53
C GLN A 127 -3.39 -11.41 -3.73
N ALA A 128 -4.43 -12.24 -3.73
CA ALA A 128 -4.69 -13.17 -4.83
C ALA A 128 -4.93 -12.43 -6.17
N SER A 129 -5.59 -11.28 -6.11
CA SER A 129 -5.82 -10.35 -7.22
C SER A 129 -5.45 -8.93 -6.75
N PRO A 130 -4.20 -8.48 -6.95
CA PRO A 130 -3.76 -7.18 -6.50
C PRO A 130 -4.54 -6.03 -7.16
N GLU A 131 -5.13 -5.18 -6.33
CA GLU A 131 -5.84 -3.98 -6.78
C GLU A 131 -5.09 -2.71 -6.38
N PHE A 132 -4.87 -1.82 -7.34
CA PHE A 132 -4.23 -0.52 -7.12
C PHE A 132 -5.22 0.61 -7.30
N LEU A 133 -4.88 1.77 -6.73
CA LEU A 133 -5.75 2.94 -6.80
C LEU A 133 -5.89 3.43 -8.26
N PRO A 134 -7.06 3.97 -8.65
CA PRO A 134 -7.26 4.50 -9.99
C PRO A 134 -6.19 5.52 -10.40
N GLY A 135 -5.63 5.35 -11.60
CA GLY A 135 -4.56 6.21 -12.11
C GLY A 135 -3.18 5.98 -11.48
N CYS A 136 -3.00 4.93 -10.65
CA CYS A 136 -1.69 4.49 -10.22
C CYS A 136 -0.85 4.05 -11.43
N GLY A 137 0.42 4.47 -11.48
CA GLY A 137 1.33 4.07 -12.56
C GLY A 137 2.03 2.73 -12.32
N TYR A 138 1.84 2.14 -11.14
CA TYR A 138 2.28 0.78 -10.86
C TYR A 138 1.31 -0.23 -11.44
N ARG A 139 1.79 -1.43 -11.74
CA ARG A 139 0.98 -2.60 -12.09
C ARG A 139 1.55 -3.87 -11.45
N ALA A 140 0.68 -4.83 -11.17
CA ALA A 140 1.08 -6.16 -10.74
C ALA A 140 1.36 -7.02 -11.97
N VAL A 141 2.39 -7.86 -11.91
CA VAL A 141 2.73 -8.81 -12.96
C VAL A 141 2.79 -10.20 -12.34
N ALA A 142 2.05 -11.15 -12.90
CA ALA A 142 2.01 -12.50 -12.34
C ALA A 142 3.41 -13.14 -12.31
N PRO A 143 3.74 -13.90 -11.26
CA PRO A 143 4.99 -14.64 -11.22
C PRO A 143 5.02 -15.65 -12.38
N GLY A 144 6.04 -15.55 -13.24
CA GLY A 144 6.13 -16.39 -14.44
C GLY A 144 5.28 -15.92 -15.62
N ALA A 145 4.84 -14.65 -15.64
CA ALA A 145 4.04 -14.05 -16.72
C ALA A 145 4.57 -14.36 -18.13
N ALA A 146 5.90 -14.31 -18.35
CA ALA A 146 6.49 -14.63 -19.64
C ALA A 146 6.16 -16.06 -20.12
N ARG A 147 6.25 -17.04 -19.21
CA ARG A 147 5.90 -18.44 -19.52
C ARG A 147 4.40 -18.59 -19.78
N LEU A 148 3.56 -17.90 -19.00
CA LEU A 148 2.11 -17.91 -19.21
C LEU A 148 1.73 -17.35 -20.58
N ARG A 149 2.34 -16.24 -21.01
CA ARG A 149 2.11 -15.66 -22.35
C ARG A 149 2.43 -16.65 -23.46
N VAL A 150 3.60 -17.28 -23.42
CA VAL A 150 3.99 -18.32 -24.40
C VAL A 150 2.99 -19.48 -24.45
N LEU A 151 2.48 -19.92 -23.29
CA LEU A 151 1.47 -20.98 -23.23
C LEU A 151 0.11 -20.56 -23.80
N LEU A 152 -0.25 -19.28 -23.66
CA LEU A 152 -1.50 -18.75 -24.21
C LEU A 152 -1.40 -18.50 -25.72
N ASP A 153 -0.28 -18.00 -26.22
CA ASP A 153 -0.08 -17.74 -27.66
C ASP A 153 -0.19 -19.03 -28.50
N GLY A 154 0.17 -20.19 -27.94
CA GLY A 154 0.06 -21.49 -28.58
C GLY A 154 -1.34 -22.14 -28.54
N ARG A 155 -2.37 -21.46 -28.01
CA ARG A 155 -3.72 -22.03 -27.84
C ARG A 155 -4.73 -21.28 -28.72
N PRO A 156 -5.59 -21.99 -29.48
CA PRO A 156 -6.66 -21.35 -30.23
C PRO A 156 -7.69 -20.76 -29.25
N MET A 157 -7.90 -19.45 -29.31
CA MET A 157 -8.90 -18.73 -28.51
C MET A 157 -9.37 -17.47 -29.23
N THR A 158 -10.56 -16.99 -28.86
CA THR A 158 -11.08 -15.72 -29.38
C THR A 158 -10.34 -14.52 -28.76
N ALA A 159 -10.38 -13.37 -29.42
CA ALA A 159 -9.80 -12.13 -28.90
C ALA A 159 -10.38 -11.75 -27.52
N GLU A 160 -11.68 -11.99 -27.31
CA GLU A 160 -12.35 -11.74 -26.03
C GLU A 160 -11.85 -12.67 -24.91
N GLN A 161 -11.67 -13.95 -25.22
CA GLN A 161 -11.12 -14.93 -24.27
C GLN A 161 -9.69 -14.57 -23.88
N ARG A 162 -8.86 -14.16 -24.86
CA ARG A 162 -7.50 -13.69 -24.63
C ARG A 162 -7.48 -12.46 -23.71
N ALA A 163 -8.26 -11.43 -24.04
CA ALA A 163 -8.33 -10.22 -23.23
C ALA A 163 -8.82 -10.48 -21.79
N ARG A 164 -9.75 -11.42 -21.61
CA ARG A 164 -10.20 -11.83 -20.26
C ARG A 164 -9.07 -12.49 -19.46
N LEU A 165 -8.30 -13.39 -20.08
CA LEU A 165 -7.17 -14.06 -19.44
C LEU A 165 -6.03 -13.10 -19.13
N ASP A 166 -5.71 -12.20 -20.05
CA ASP A 166 -4.65 -11.21 -19.84
C ASP A 166 -4.98 -10.28 -18.66
N ARG A 167 -6.24 -9.83 -18.54
CA ARG A 167 -6.71 -9.09 -17.36
C ARG A 167 -6.65 -9.91 -16.08
N GLY A 168 -7.24 -11.11 -16.09
CA GLY A 168 -7.35 -11.94 -14.88
C GLY A 168 -6.01 -12.48 -14.37
N LEU A 169 -5.03 -12.66 -15.26
CA LEU A 169 -3.69 -13.13 -14.94
C LEU A 169 -2.67 -11.99 -14.83
N HIS A 170 -3.09 -10.73 -14.92
CA HIS A 170 -2.21 -9.57 -14.89
C HIS A 170 -1.02 -9.70 -15.87
N LEU A 171 -1.31 -10.06 -17.12
CA LEU A 171 -0.33 -10.23 -18.21
C LEU A 171 -0.26 -9.00 -19.13
N GLU A 172 -0.96 -7.93 -18.81
CA GLU A 172 -0.96 -6.68 -19.59
C GLU A 172 0.37 -5.92 -19.41
N GLU A 173 0.83 -5.24 -20.48
CA GLU A 173 2.10 -4.50 -20.50
C GLU A 173 1.97 -3.02 -20.13
#